data_AF-A0A7W0KEX9-F1
#
_entry.id   AF-A0A7W0KEX9-F1
#
_cell.length_a   1.000
_cell.length_b   1.000
_cell.length_c   1.000
_cell.angle_alpha   90.00
_cell.angle_beta   90.00
_cell.angle_gamma   90.00
#
_symmetry.space_group_name_H-M   'P 1'
#
loop_
_entity.id
_entity.type
_entity.pdbx_description
1 polymer ?
#
loop_
_entity_poly.entity_id
_entity_poly.type
_entity_poly.pdbx_seq_one_letter_code
_entity_poly.pdbx_strand_id
1 'polypeptide(L)'
;MIQGRATTLIDQRSSITAPADVARNRGAVASSASGSAWTRARATVRTATVEHKFLALLLVLFLAKGVAISFIHAPYTGHDEVAHYAYLQTVAEEHRVPVLPELERWRAAYLADKSYIHDRMPPEFWQYCRFTTRDWSPGCGEYTSPVYAMTLGGLYFPTGWIYTANHPPLYYLVMTPLFWLTDGLSIDGQLYALRLAAIPFGLATVLFAFLTIRTL
;
A
#
# COMPACT_ATOMS: atom_id res chain seq x y z
N MET A 1 -19.94 9.56 -53.36
CA MET A 1 -19.54 8.80 -54.56
C MET A 1 -18.02 8.69 -54.58
N ILE A 2 -17.42 7.78 -53.80
CA ILE A 2 -16.03 7.34 -53.96
C ILE A 2 -16.00 5.84 -53.67
N GLN A 3 -15.37 5.13 -54.59
CA GLN A 3 -15.44 3.70 -54.85
C GLN A 3 -14.81 2.84 -53.75
N GLY A 4 -15.44 1.69 -53.55
CA GLY A 4 -14.99 0.64 -52.65
C GLY A 4 -13.70 -0.04 -53.12
N ARG A 5 -12.91 -0.47 -52.14
CA ARG A 5 -11.79 -1.38 -52.33
C ARG A 5 -12.14 -2.69 -51.63
N ALA A 6 -12.52 -3.68 -52.44
CA ALA A 6 -12.69 -5.05 -52.02
C ALA A 6 -11.29 -5.65 -51.79
N THR A 7 -11.01 -6.06 -50.55
CA THR A 7 -9.78 -6.77 -50.21
C THR A 7 -10.11 -8.25 -50.10
N THR A 8 -9.49 -9.01 -50.99
CA THR A 8 -9.60 -10.45 -51.22
C THR A 8 -9.26 -11.25 -49.96
N LEU A 9 -10.22 -12.03 -49.47
CA LEU A 9 -10.01 -13.07 -48.47
C LEU A 9 -9.26 -14.24 -49.12
N ILE A 10 -8.01 -14.45 -48.73
CA ILE A 10 -7.24 -15.64 -49.08
C ILE A 10 -7.61 -16.73 -48.08
N ASP A 11 -8.45 -17.66 -48.51
CA ASP A 11 -8.78 -18.90 -47.80
C ASP A 11 -7.62 -19.89 -47.96
N GLN A 12 -6.68 -19.87 -47.01
CA GLN A 12 -5.55 -20.79 -46.96
C GLN A 12 -5.89 -21.96 -46.05
N ARG A 13 -6.71 -22.90 -46.54
CA ARG A 13 -6.91 -24.21 -45.89
C ARG A 13 -5.66 -25.07 -46.04
N SER A 14 -4.71 -24.89 -45.13
CA SER A 14 -3.65 -25.87 -44.88
C SER A 14 -4.26 -27.12 -44.25
N SER A 15 -4.35 -28.21 -45.02
CA SER A 15 -4.68 -29.54 -44.51
C SER A 15 -3.52 -30.06 -43.66
N ILE A 16 -3.62 -29.89 -42.34
CA ILE A 16 -2.71 -30.49 -41.39
C ILE A 16 -3.10 -31.97 -41.27
N THR A 17 -2.37 -32.83 -41.98
CA THR A 17 -2.33 -34.27 -41.74
C THR A 17 -1.76 -34.51 -40.34
N ALA A 18 -2.62 -34.96 -39.42
CA ALA A 18 -2.22 -35.41 -38.10
C ALA A 18 -1.31 -36.64 -38.23
N PRO A 19 -0.13 -36.65 -37.58
CA PRO A 19 0.66 -37.86 -37.49
C PRO A 19 -0.08 -38.87 -36.61
N ALA A 20 -0.36 -40.02 -37.21
CA ALA A 20 -0.77 -41.23 -36.50
C ALA A 20 0.37 -41.69 -35.57
N ASP A 21 -0.02 -42.27 -34.43
CA ASP A 21 0.83 -43.00 -33.49
C ASP A 21 1.86 -42.20 -32.69
N VAL A 22 1.36 -41.41 -31.74
CA VAL A 22 2.03 -41.30 -30.43
C VAL A 22 1.26 -42.17 -29.45
N ALA A 23 1.72 -43.41 -29.32
CA ALA A 23 1.28 -44.35 -28.30
C ALA A 23 1.23 -43.64 -26.94
N ARG A 24 0.01 -43.53 -26.40
CA ARG A 24 -0.25 -43.04 -25.04
C ARG A 24 0.45 -43.97 -24.06
N ASN A 25 1.68 -43.63 -23.72
CA ASN A 25 2.40 -44.18 -22.60
C ASN A 25 1.75 -43.63 -21.31
N ARG A 26 0.60 -44.19 -20.92
CA ARG A 26 -0.06 -43.99 -19.61
C ARG A 26 0.66 -44.79 -18.51
N GLY A 27 1.99 -44.87 -18.60
CA GLY A 27 2.84 -45.51 -17.61
C GLY A 27 3.26 -44.49 -16.57
N ALA A 28 2.77 -44.68 -15.35
CA ALA A 28 3.24 -44.03 -14.13
C ALA A 28 3.21 -42.49 -14.14
N VAL A 29 2.02 -41.91 -13.94
CA VAL A 29 1.95 -40.66 -13.18
C VAL A 29 2.54 -40.98 -11.82
N ALA A 30 3.80 -40.56 -11.65
CA ALA A 30 4.60 -40.78 -10.47
C ALA A 30 3.74 -40.56 -9.23
N SER A 31 3.67 -41.61 -8.43
CA SER A 31 3.12 -41.61 -7.09
C SER A 31 3.58 -40.34 -6.38
N SER A 32 2.61 -39.44 -6.18
CA SER A 32 2.45 -38.63 -4.98
C SER A 32 3.70 -38.60 -4.11
N ALA A 33 4.55 -37.59 -4.31
CA ALA A 33 5.52 -37.21 -3.30
C ALA A 33 4.73 -36.66 -2.09
N SER A 34 4.13 -37.56 -1.32
CA SER A 34 3.34 -37.32 -0.11
C SER A 34 4.18 -36.82 1.06
N GLY A 35 5.39 -36.33 0.78
CA GLY A 35 6.17 -35.60 1.75
C GLY A 35 5.39 -34.36 2.16
N SER A 36 5.35 -34.09 3.46
CA SER A 36 4.78 -32.84 3.96
C SER A 36 5.47 -31.64 3.28
N ALA A 37 4.76 -30.52 3.14
CA ALA A 37 5.36 -29.28 2.64
C ALA A 37 6.65 -28.93 3.40
N TRP A 38 6.69 -29.25 4.70
CA TRP A 38 7.85 -29.14 5.56
C TRP A 38 9.04 -30.00 5.13
N THR A 39 8.81 -31.25 4.71
CA THR A 39 9.86 -32.16 4.24
C THR A 39 10.51 -31.62 2.97
N ARG A 40 9.69 -31.12 2.03
CA ARG A 40 10.19 -30.50 0.79
C ARG A 40 10.98 -29.23 1.07
N ALA A 41 10.43 -28.33 1.90
CA ALA A 41 11.11 -27.09 2.26
C ALA A 41 12.47 -27.34 2.92
N ARG A 42 12.56 -28.30 3.85
CA ARG A 42 13.82 -28.69 4.50
C ARG A 42 14.85 -29.24 3.51
N ALA A 43 14.43 -30.09 2.57
CA ALA A 43 15.31 -30.63 1.54
C ALA A 43 15.88 -29.51 0.65
N THR A 44 15.01 -28.61 0.16
CA THR A 44 15.41 -27.45 -0.66
C THR A 44 16.39 -26.54 0.07
N VAL A 45 16.15 -26.23 1.35
CA VAL A 45 17.06 -25.39 2.14
C VAL A 45 18.41 -26.07 2.34
N ARG A 46 18.45 -27.39 2.55
CA ARG A 46 19.73 -28.11 2.73
C ARG A 46 20.60 -28.04 1.48
N THR A 47 19.99 -28.23 0.31
CA THR A 47 20.69 -28.24 -0.99
C THR A 47 20.94 -26.84 -1.56
N ALA A 48 20.37 -25.79 -0.97
CA ALA A 48 20.57 -24.42 -1.43
C ALA A 48 22.03 -23.95 -1.26
N THR A 49 22.47 -23.08 -2.16
CA THR A 49 23.77 -22.40 -2.07
C THR A 49 23.82 -21.48 -0.84
N VAL A 50 25.01 -21.07 -0.42
CA VAL A 50 25.20 -20.20 0.75
C VAL A 50 24.45 -18.87 0.57
N GLU A 51 24.45 -18.30 -0.64
CA GLU A 51 23.78 -17.03 -0.90
C GLU A 51 22.26 -17.15 -0.75
N HIS A 52 21.66 -18.25 -1.24
CA HIS A 52 20.23 -18.50 -1.09
C HIS A 52 19.83 -18.75 0.37
N LYS A 53 20.67 -19.45 1.13
CA LYS A 53 20.47 -19.64 2.58
C LYS A 53 20.50 -18.29 3.32
N PHE A 54 21.44 -17.44 2.96
CA PHE A 54 21.55 -16.08 3.52
C PHE A 54 20.34 -15.21 3.15
N LEU A 55 19.91 -15.20 1.89
CA LEU A 55 18.70 -14.50 1.47
C LEU A 55 17.46 -14.99 2.24
N ALA A 56 17.28 -16.31 2.36
CA ALA A 56 16.16 -16.89 3.09
C ALA A 56 16.16 -16.44 4.56
N LEU A 57 17.34 -16.42 5.20
CA LEU A 57 17.50 -15.90 6.57
C LEU A 57 17.09 -14.43 6.65
N LEU A 58 17.54 -13.57 5.73
CA LEU A 58 17.17 -12.15 5.71
C LEU A 58 15.67 -11.95 5.53
N LEU A 59 15.02 -12.70 4.64
CA LEU A 59 13.58 -12.62 4.43
C LEU A 59 12.80 -13.04 5.69
N VAL A 60 13.22 -14.12 6.36
CA VAL A 60 12.59 -14.56 7.61
C VAL A 60 12.77 -13.53 8.73
N LEU A 61 13.99 -12.98 8.89
CA LEU A 61 14.25 -11.96 9.89
C LEU A 61 13.45 -10.67 9.60
N PHE A 62 13.36 -10.26 8.34
CA PHE A 62 12.57 -9.10 7.94
C PHE A 62 11.08 -9.30 8.23
N LEU A 63 10.52 -10.46 7.86
CA LEU A 63 9.13 -10.80 8.15
C LEU A 63 8.86 -10.80 9.66
N ALA A 64 9.70 -11.49 10.44
CA ALA A 64 9.54 -11.56 11.89
C ALA A 64 9.62 -10.18 12.55
N LYS A 65 10.60 -9.36 12.14
CA LYS A 65 10.74 -7.97 12.59
C LYS A 65 9.53 -7.13 12.21
N GLY A 66 9.05 -7.23 10.96
CA GLY A 66 7.90 -6.46 10.46
C GLY A 66 6.62 -6.78 11.20
N VAL A 67 6.34 -8.07 11.42
CA VAL A 67 5.19 -8.52 12.23
C VAL A 67 5.31 -8.00 13.67
N ALA A 68 6.48 -8.18 14.30
CA ALA A 68 6.69 -7.73 15.68
C ALA A 68 6.48 -6.21 15.82
N ILE A 69 7.12 -5.41 14.96
CA ILE A 69 6.97 -3.94 14.95
C ILE A 69 5.52 -3.51 14.73
N SER A 70 4.77 -4.23 13.87
CA SER A 70 3.37 -3.91 13.60
C SER A 70 2.50 -3.89 14.85
N PHE A 71 2.81 -4.75 15.85
CA PHE A 71 2.04 -4.89 17.09
C PHE A 71 2.69 -4.28 18.33
N ILE A 72 4.03 -4.14 18.37
CA ILE A 72 4.74 -3.55 19.51
C ILE A 72 4.43 -2.06 19.66
N HIS A 73 4.30 -1.34 18.55
CA HIS A 73 3.99 0.08 18.58
C HIS A 73 2.49 0.30 18.71
N ALA A 74 2.09 1.18 19.64
CA ALA A 74 0.69 1.55 19.76
C ALA A 74 0.18 2.17 18.44
N PRO A 75 -1.14 2.07 18.18
CA PRO A 75 -1.74 2.66 16.99
C PRO A 75 -1.40 4.15 16.87
N TYR A 76 -1.13 4.57 15.64
CA TYR A 76 -0.89 5.96 15.26
C TYR A 76 0.31 6.64 15.93
N THR A 77 1.23 5.87 16.55
CA THR A 77 2.47 6.40 17.15
C THR A 77 3.56 6.73 16.13
N GLY A 78 3.46 6.21 14.90
CA GLY A 78 4.35 6.62 13.82
C GLY A 78 4.06 8.06 13.41
N HIS A 79 5.12 8.83 13.14
CA HIS A 79 5.10 10.29 12.88
C HIS A 79 3.94 10.77 12.00
N ASP A 80 3.59 9.94 11.01
CA ASP A 80 2.77 10.29 9.86
C ASP A 80 1.57 9.36 9.67
N GLU A 81 1.35 8.39 10.58
CA GLU A 81 0.37 7.32 10.39
C GLU A 81 -1.06 7.84 10.22
N VAL A 82 -1.42 8.87 11.00
CA VAL A 82 -2.75 9.48 10.96
C VAL A 82 -3.04 10.07 9.57
N ALA A 83 -2.10 10.83 9.02
CA ALA A 83 -2.33 11.48 7.74
C ALA A 83 -2.22 10.52 6.56
N HIS A 84 -1.36 9.49 6.64
CA HIS A 84 -1.37 8.42 5.64
C HIS A 84 -2.72 7.67 5.64
N TYR A 85 -3.29 7.41 6.82
CA TYR A 85 -4.61 6.81 6.92
C TYR A 85 -5.68 7.74 6.34
N ALA A 86 -5.69 9.01 6.72
CA ALA A 86 -6.67 9.98 6.22
C ALA A 86 -6.60 10.13 4.68
N TYR A 87 -5.39 10.12 4.08
CA TYR A 87 -5.25 10.10 2.62
C TYR A 87 -5.85 8.81 2.04
N LEU A 88 -5.49 7.64 2.58
CA LEU A 88 -6.08 6.38 2.12
C LEU A 88 -7.62 6.41 2.16
N GLN A 89 -8.18 6.95 3.24
CA GLN A 89 -9.62 7.11 3.42
C GLN A 89 -10.23 8.00 2.32
N THR A 90 -9.67 9.19 2.06
CA THR A 90 -10.14 10.07 0.97
C THR A 90 -10.07 9.37 -0.39
N VAL A 91 -9.02 8.61 -0.67
CA VAL A 91 -8.91 7.86 -1.93
C VAL A 91 -9.94 6.74 -2.01
N ALA A 92 -10.14 6.00 -0.92
CA ALA A 92 -11.01 4.83 -0.87
C ALA A 92 -12.51 5.18 -0.86
N GLU A 93 -12.88 6.27 -0.19
CA GLU A 93 -14.28 6.69 -0.02
C GLU A 93 -14.69 7.72 -1.09
N GLU A 94 -13.84 8.71 -1.36
CA GLU A 94 -14.17 9.84 -2.21
C GLU A 94 -13.60 9.74 -3.63
N HIS A 95 -12.78 8.71 -3.91
CA HIS A 95 -12.23 8.44 -5.24
C HIS A 95 -11.42 9.62 -5.83
N ARG A 96 -10.77 10.40 -4.96
CA ARG A 96 -9.94 11.57 -5.33
C ARG A 96 -8.71 11.66 -4.45
N VAL A 97 -7.76 12.51 -4.85
CA VAL A 97 -6.62 12.88 -3.99
C VAL A 97 -7.02 14.01 -3.04
N PRO A 98 -6.47 14.06 -1.81
CA PRO A 98 -6.67 15.19 -0.93
C PRO A 98 -6.04 16.47 -1.50
N VAL A 99 -6.68 17.59 -1.19
CA VAL A 99 -6.29 18.94 -1.59
C VAL A 99 -5.48 19.57 -0.48
N LEU A 100 -4.26 20.00 -0.81
CA LEU A 100 -3.39 20.74 0.11
C LEU A 100 -3.84 22.21 0.24
N PRO A 101 -3.69 22.83 1.42
CA PRO A 101 -3.93 24.25 1.58
C PRO A 101 -2.87 25.07 0.85
N GLU A 102 -3.31 25.87 -0.12
CA GLU A 102 -2.51 26.99 -0.61
C GLU A 102 -2.61 28.14 0.39
N LEU A 103 -1.50 28.48 1.05
CA LEU A 103 -1.51 29.31 2.26
C LEU A 103 -2.20 30.67 2.08
N GLU A 104 -1.92 31.38 1.00
CA GLU A 104 -2.51 32.70 0.73
C GLU A 104 -4.02 32.61 0.50
N ARG A 105 -4.43 31.69 -0.38
CA ARG A 105 -5.83 31.46 -0.71
C ARG A 105 -6.62 30.97 0.50
N TRP A 106 -6.04 30.05 1.28
CA TRP A 106 -6.63 29.56 2.51
C TRP A 106 -6.79 30.68 3.54
N ARG A 107 -5.78 31.53 3.73
CA ARG A 107 -5.84 32.63 4.69
C ARG A 107 -6.89 33.66 4.29
N ALA A 108 -6.99 34.00 3.00
CA ALA A 108 -8.03 34.89 2.48
C ALA A 108 -9.43 34.35 2.77
N ALA A 109 -9.66 33.06 2.50
CA ALA A 109 -10.92 32.38 2.79
C ALA A 109 -11.22 32.36 4.30
N TYR A 110 -10.24 31.95 5.11
CA TYR A 110 -10.40 31.87 6.57
C TYR A 110 -10.63 33.24 7.25
N LEU A 111 -10.04 34.31 6.71
CA LEU A 111 -10.29 35.68 7.18
C LEU A 111 -11.68 36.18 6.78
N ALA A 112 -12.17 35.80 5.60
CA ALA A 112 -13.48 36.22 5.10
C ALA A 112 -14.64 35.59 5.88
N ASP A 113 -14.62 34.27 6.07
CA ASP A 113 -15.79 33.53 6.61
C ASP A 113 -15.44 32.31 7.47
N LYS A 114 -14.16 32.14 7.85
CA LYS A 114 -13.66 30.97 8.58
C LYS A 114 -13.79 29.65 7.80
N SER A 115 -13.90 29.70 6.48
CA SER A 115 -13.94 28.50 5.65
C SER A 115 -12.60 27.77 5.59
N TYR A 116 -12.70 26.46 5.40
CA TYR A 116 -11.58 25.56 5.12
C TYR A 116 -11.71 25.04 3.69
N ILE A 117 -10.74 25.37 2.84
CA ILE A 117 -10.75 25.03 1.40
C ILE A 117 -9.81 23.87 1.05
N HIS A 118 -9.45 23.06 2.03
CA HIS A 118 -8.49 21.96 1.92
C HIS A 118 -8.97 20.76 2.74
N ASP A 119 -8.40 19.58 2.49
CA ASP A 119 -8.74 18.37 3.21
C ASP A 119 -8.05 18.29 4.57
N ARG A 120 -8.83 17.87 5.55
CA ARG A 120 -8.45 17.87 6.96
C ARG A 120 -8.49 16.45 7.49
N MET A 121 -7.63 16.17 8.46
CA MET A 121 -7.69 14.94 9.22
C MET A 121 -9.08 14.83 9.88
N PRO A 122 -9.77 13.69 9.69
CA PRO A 122 -11.06 13.44 10.31
C PRO A 122 -11.03 13.59 11.85
N PRO A 123 -12.10 14.12 12.48
CA PRO A 123 -12.14 14.39 13.92
C PRO A 123 -11.83 13.19 14.81
N GLU A 124 -12.17 11.97 14.38
CA GLU A 124 -11.92 10.72 15.08
C GLU A 124 -10.44 10.45 15.33
N PHE A 125 -9.55 11.03 14.51
CA PHE A 125 -8.11 10.90 14.71
C PHE A 125 -7.53 11.88 15.72
N TRP A 126 -8.31 12.85 16.19
CA TRP A 126 -7.86 13.85 17.16
C TRP A 126 -7.36 13.22 18.46
N GLN A 127 -7.91 12.06 18.86
CA GLN A 127 -7.41 11.32 20.02
C GLN A 127 -5.93 10.88 19.91
N TYR A 128 -5.40 10.80 18.68
CA TYR A 128 -3.99 10.47 18.40
C TYR A 128 -3.13 11.72 18.16
N CYS A 129 -3.65 12.92 18.41
CA CYS A 129 -2.95 14.17 18.14
C CYS A 129 -1.55 14.27 18.76
N ARG A 130 -1.32 13.56 19.88
CA ARG A 130 -0.04 13.58 20.61
C ARG A 130 1.11 12.94 19.83
N PHE A 131 0.78 12.17 18.81
CA PHE A 131 1.72 11.50 17.93
C PHE A 131 1.91 12.24 16.60
N THR A 132 1.15 13.31 16.39
CA THR A 132 1.38 14.27 15.30
C THR A 132 2.32 15.36 15.76
N THR A 133 2.90 16.09 14.81
CA THR A 133 3.76 17.21 15.13
C THR A 133 2.98 18.37 15.75
N ARG A 134 3.64 19.16 16.60
CA ARG A 134 3.01 20.28 17.31
C ARG A 134 2.48 21.35 16.35
N ASP A 135 3.07 21.48 15.19
CA ASP A 135 2.61 22.35 14.10
C ASP A 135 1.30 21.86 13.46
N TRP A 136 0.90 20.61 13.64
CA TRP A 136 -0.37 20.09 13.09
C TRP A 136 -1.48 20.01 14.11
N SER A 137 -1.14 19.71 15.36
CA SER A 137 -2.09 19.69 16.46
C SER A 137 -1.62 20.56 17.62
N PRO A 138 -1.64 21.90 17.45
CA PRO A 138 -1.36 22.80 18.56
C PRO A 138 -2.37 22.58 19.68
N GLY A 139 -1.88 22.47 20.92
CA GLY A 139 -2.72 22.22 22.09
C GLY A 139 -3.39 20.84 22.10
N CYS A 140 -2.73 19.82 21.54
CA CYS A 140 -3.18 18.44 21.73
C CYS A 140 -3.36 18.13 23.24
N GLY A 141 -4.55 17.69 23.62
CA GLY A 141 -4.94 17.46 25.03
C GLY A 141 -5.39 18.71 25.78
N GLU A 142 -5.20 19.91 25.23
CA GLU A 142 -5.73 21.17 25.77
C GLU A 142 -7.14 21.46 25.22
N TYR A 143 -7.45 21.01 24.01
CA TYR A 143 -8.74 21.22 23.35
C TYR A 143 -9.59 19.94 23.30
N THR A 144 -10.88 20.10 23.58
CA THR A 144 -11.90 19.03 23.47
C THR A 144 -12.34 18.77 22.03
N SER A 145 -11.88 19.56 21.06
CA SER A 145 -12.24 19.46 19.65
C SER A 145 -11.03 19.77 18.76
N PRO A 146 -11.00 19.24 17.52
CA PRO A 146 -9.90 19.49 16.60
C PRO A 146 -9.76 20.98 16.29
N VAL A 147 -8.52 21.46 16.30
CA VAL A 147 -8.16 22.82 15.88
C VAL A 147 -7.59 22.74 14.47
N TYR A 148 -8.24 23.40 13.51
CA TYR A 148 -7.84 23.42 12.09
C TYR A 148 -7.25 24.75 11.63
N ALA A 149 -7.10 25.71 12.54
CA ALA A 149 -6.41 26.96 12.29
C ALA A 149 -5.71 27.43 13.56
N MET A 150 -4.48 27.92 13.41
CA MET A 150 -3.73 28.54 14.51
C MET A 150 -3.26 29.94 14.15
N THR A 151 -2.89 30.72 15.16
CA THR A 151 -2.30 32.05 15.00
C THR A 151 -0.84 32.02 15.44
N LEU A 152 0.08 32.37 14.55
CA LEU A 152 1.51 32.52 14.85
C LEU A 152 1.99 33.90 14.37
N GLY A 153 2.50 34.72 15.29
CA GLY A 153 2.97 36.08 14.96
C GLY A 153 1.87 36.99 14.39
N GLY A 154 0.62 36.80 14.80
CA GLY A 154 -0.54 37.56 14.29
C GLY A 154 -1.06 37.09 12.93
N LEU A 155 -0.47 36.06 12.33
CA LEU A 155 -0.91 35.46 11.08
C LEU A 155 -1.61 34.13 11.32
N TYR A 156 -2.65 33.85 10.53
CA TYR A 156 -3.33 32.55 10.55
C TYR A 156 -2.61 31.53 9.67
N PHE A 157 -2.56 30.28 10.16
CA PHE A 157 -2.02 29.10 9.48
C PHE A 157 -3.00 27.92 9.59
N PRO A 158 -3.14 27.11 8.53
CA PRO A 158 -3.95 25.89 8.58
C PRO A 158 -3.27 24.85 9.46
N THR A 159 -4.07 24.07 10.18
CA THR A 159 -3.59 22.96 11.01
C THR A 159 -4.44 21.73 10.74
N GLY A 160 -3.95 20.55 11.12
CA GLY A 160 -4.69 19.31 10.93
C GLY A 160 -5.00 18.96 9.47
N TRP A 161 -4.22 19.44 8.50
CA TRP A 161 -4.40 19.13 7.08
C TRP A 161 -3.69 17.82 6.69
N ILE A 162 -4.16 17.16 5.63
CA ILE A 162 -3.58 15.90 5.13
C ILE A 162 -2.32 16.20 4.31
N TYR A 163 -1.21 16.56 4.97
CA TYR A 163 0.04 16.93 4.29
C TYR A 163 0.64 15.82 3.44
N THR A 164 0.36 14.55 3.76
CA THR A 164 0.76 13.38 2.97
C THR A 164 0.19 13.40 1.55
N ALA A 165 -0.76 14.29 1.22
CA ALA A 165 -1.20 14.51 -0.15
C ALA A 165 -0.09 15.07 -1.07
N ASN A 166 1.06 15.49 -0.53
CA ASN A 166 2.26 15.74 -1.32
C ASN A 166 2.91 14.45 -1.87
N HIS A 167 2.53 13.26 -1.38
CA HIS A 167 3.02 11.99 -1.88
C HIS A 167 2.21 11.49 -3.08
N PRO A 168 2.85 10.77 -4.03
CA PRO A 168 2.14 10.16 -5.16
C PRO A 168 1.03 9.19 -4.72
N PRO A 169 -0.11 9.13 -5.43
CA PRO A 169 -1.30 8.39 -4.99
C PRO A 169 -1.17 6.87 -5.12
N LEU A 170 -0.15 6.36 -5.80
CA LEU A 170 -0.05 4.94 -6.18
C LEU A 170 -0.13 3.99 -4.98
N TYR A 171 0.58 4.30 -3.90
CA TYR A 171 0.56 3.47 -2.69
C TYR A 171 -0.85 3.35 -2.11
N TYR A 172 -1.59 4.46 -2.06
CA TYR A 172 -2.93 4.51 -1.50
C TYR A 172 -3.92 3.74 -2.38
N LEU A 173 -3.84 3.88 -3.70
CA LEU A 173 -4.65 3.10 -4.65
C LEU A 173 -4.43 1.59 -4.49
N VAL A 174 -3.19 1.16 -4.26
CA VAL A 174 -2.86 -0.26 -4.04
C VAL A 174 -3.40 -0.76 -2.69
N MET A 175 -3.46 0.11 -1.68
CA MET A 175 -3.98 -0.23 -0.35
C MET A 175 -5.51 -0.14 -0.26
N THR A 176 -6.19 0.55 -1.17
CA THR A 176 -7.66 0.73 -1.16
C THR A 176 -8.45 -0.59 -1.06
N PRO A 177 -8.14 -1.67 -1.81
CA PRO A 177 -8.89 -2.93 -1.67
C PRO A 177 -8.79 -3.51 -0.26
N LEU A 178 -7.62 -3.37 0.40
CA LEU A 178 -7.45 -3.84 1.76
C LEU A 178 -8.26 -3.00 2.75
N PHE A 179 -8.27 -1.67 2.58
CA PHE A 179 -9.10 -0.77 3.37
C PHE A 179 -10.57 -1.23 3.36
N TRP A 180 -11.14 -1.45 2.17
CA TRP A 180 -12.52 -1.95 2.02
C TRP A 180 -12.73 -3.34 2.64
N LEU A 181 -11.77 -4.25 2.51
CA LEU A 181 -11.85 -5.58 3.12
C LEU A 181 -11.84 -5.52 4.66
N THR A 182 -11.32 -4.43 5.23
CA THR A 182 -11.20 -4.23 6.68
C THR A 182 -12.18 -3.23 7.25
N ASP A 183 -13.13 -2.71 6.46
CA ASP A 183 -14.05 -1.63 6.85
C ASP A 183 -14.86 -1.95 8.13
N GLY A 184 -15.16 -3.22 8.38
CA GLY A 184 -15.85 -3.68 9.59
C GLY A 184 -15.00 -3.70 10.88
N LEU A 185 -13.69 -3.40 10.81
CA LEU A 185 -12.82 -3.31 11.98
C LEU A 185 -12.83 -1.91 12.59
N SER A 186 -12.41 -1.78 13.86
CA SER A 186 -12.09 -0.47 14.43
C SER A 186 -10.96 0.21 13.65
N ILE A 187 -10.85 1.54 13.73
CA ILE A 187 -9.77 2.30 13.09
C ILE A 187 -8.37 1.80 13.49
N ASP A 188 -8.20 1.31 14.71
CA ASP A 188 -6.96 0.67 15.17
C ASP A 188 -6.74 -0.69 14.50
N GLY A 189 -7.81 -1.49 14.37
CA GLY A 189 -7.77 -2.80 13.71
C GLY A 189 -7.44 -2.67 12.22
N GLN A 190 -8.03 -1.70 11.54
CA GLN A 190 -7.68 -1.36 10.15
C GLN A 190 -6.22 -0.95 10.03
N LEU A 191 -5.72 -0.09 10.94
CA LEU A 191 -4.30 0.30 10.94
C LEU A 191 -3.37 -0.91 11.07
N TYR A 192 -3.64 -1.86 11.96
CA TYR A 192 -2.83 -3.06 12.08
C TYR A 192 -2.82 -3.89 10.80
N ALA A 193 -3.97 -4.01 10.11
CA ALA A 193 -4.03 -4.69 8.83
C ALA A 193 -3.18 -3.97 7.76
N LEU A 194 -3.24 -2.64 7.71
CA LEU A 194 -2.44 -1.82 6.80
C LEU A 194 -0.93 -1.96 7.08
N ARG A 195 -0.51 -1.95 8.35
CA ARG A 195 0.90 -2.18 8.74
C ARG A 195 1.40 -3.54 8.26
N LEU A 196 0.61 -4.59 8.45
CA LEU A 196 0.97 -5.94 7.99
C LEU A 196 1.07 -6.00 6.46
N ALA A 197 0.19 -5.31 5.75
CA ALA A 197 0.20 -5.26 4.29
C ALA A 197 1.39 -4.49 3.70
N ALA A 198 2.07 -3.66 4.48
CA ALA A 198 3.32 -3.02 4.06
C ALA A 198 4.50 -4.01 4.03
N ILE A 199 4.45 -5.12 4.79
CA ILE A 199 5.56 -6.08 4.92
C ILE A 199 5.95 -6.71 3.57
N PRO A 200 5.03 -7.18 2.72
CA PRO A 200 5.35 -7.69 1.38
C PRO A 200 6.16 -6.74 0.51
N PHE A 201 5.95 -5.42 0.58
CA PHE A 201 6.73 -4.45 -0.19
C PHE A 201 8.19 -4.42 0.27
N GLY A 202 8.43 -4.50 1.59
CA GLY A 202 9.77 -4.62 2.15
C GLY A 202 10.46 -5.93 1.78
N LEU A 203 9.73 -7.06 1.83
CA LEU A 203 10.26 -8.35 1.37
C LEU A 203 10.61 -8.35 -0.11
N ALA A 204 9.76 -7.76 -0.95
CA ALA A 204 10.02 -7.58 -2.38
C ALA A 204 11.27 -6.73 -2.61
N THR A 205 11.48 -5.69 -1.81
CA THR A 205 12.68 -4.84 -1.89
C THR A 205 13.95 -5.63 -1.60
N VAL A 206 13.97 -6.44 -0.54
CA VAL A 206 15.10 -7.33 -0.20
C VAL A 206 15.37 -8.33 -1.31
N LEU A 207 14.31 -8.97 -1.85
CA LEU A 207 14.42 -9.94 -2.93
C LEU A 207 14.97 -9.30 -4.22
N PHE A 208 14.42 -8.17 -4.64
CA PHE A 208 14.85 -7.50 -5.86
C PHE A 208 16.27 -6.93 -5.74
N ALA A 209 16.67 -6.42 -4.58
CA ALA A 209 18.06 -6.01 -4.34
C ALA A 209 19.04 -7.19 -4.55
N PHE A 210 18.71 -8.37 -4.01
CA PHE A 210 19.50 -9.58 -4.22
C PHE A 210 19.56 -9.98 -5.70
N LEU A 211 18.42 -9.98 -6.39
CA LEU A 211 18.35 -10.36 -7.81
C LEU A 211 19.16 -9.40 -8.67
N THR A 212 19.06 -8.08 -8.43
CA THR A 212 19.82 -7.06 -9.15
C THR A 212 21.32 -7.29 -9.04
N ILE A 213 21.84 -7.51 -7.83
CA ILE A 213 23.28 -7.77 -7.63
C ILE A 213 23.72 -9.09 -8.30
N ARG A 214 22.84 -10.09 -8.36
CA ARG A 214 23.16 -11.36 -9.02
C ARG A 214 23.17 -11.26 -10.55
N THR A 215 22.44 -10.30 -11.11
CA THR A 215 22.35 -10.09 -12.57
C THR A 215 23.42 -9.17 -13.14
N LEU A 216 24.04 -8.33 -12.30
CA LEU A 216 25.16 -7.46 -12.67
C LEU A 216 26.48 -8.22 -12.59
#